data_AF-A0A2M9W9F9-F1
#
_entry.id   AF-A0A2M9W9F9-F1
#
_cell.length_a   1.000
_cell.length_b   1.000
_cell.length_c   1.000
_cell.angle_alpha   90.00
_cell.angle_beta   90.00
_cell.angle_gamma   90.00
#
_symmetry.space_group_name_H-M   'P 1'
#
loop_
_entity.id
_entity.type
_entity.pdbx_description
1 polymer ?
#
loop_
_entity_poly.entity_id
_entity_poly.type
_entity_poly.pdbx_seq_one_letter_code
_entity_poly.pdbx_strand_id
1 'polypeptide(L)'
;MTHTPTEPLVLPGVYQFEQGASINDEQWFRFIDAVKEAFWLLPAQLRPYKQLGYDMNRASELFDEEGSVTFNHKDGEGYCLNPLYLRQTLSDNFRTYRKVESHRCRQDLFVRIVLVLMHNLCPEGYYITSSCPQSWHFAQRWLAWNMDMFTRAPEKIPASFVIPGAIEHLLLVKTSGPGKQVTTEEWEAISGIEFWLAQQHNS
;
A
#
# COMPACT_ATOMS: atom_id res chain seq x y z
N MET A 1 -14.23 39.24 9.75
CA MET A 1 -13.77 38.16 8.87
C MET A 1 -13.27 37.04 9.77
N THR A 2 -14.07 35.99 9.96
CA THR A 2 -13.67 34.80 10.72
C THR A 2 -12.75 33.97 9.84
N HIS A 3 -11.47 33.89 10.21
CA HIS A 3 -10.56 32.90 9.65
C HIS A 3 -11.07 31.52 10.08
N THR A 4 -11.74 30.81 9.19
CA THR A 4 -11.94 29.37 9.35
C THR A 4 -10.54 28.75 9.34
N PRO A 5 -10.12 28.00 10.38
CA PRO A 5 -8.90 27.23 10.30
C PRO A 5 -9.12 26.20 9.20
N THR A 6 -8.39 26.33 8.09
CA THR A 6 -8.33 25.27 7.09
C THR A 6 -7.64 24.10 7.77
N GLU A 7 -8.38 23.07 8.14
CA GLU A 7 -7.77 21.83 8.61
C GLU A 7 -6.73 21.35 7.58
N PRO A 8 -5.58 20.83 8.03
CA PRO A 8 -4.55 20.38 7.12
C PRO A 8 -5.09 19.29 6.20
N LEU A 9 -4.81 19.41 4.91
CA LEU A 9 -5.18 18.44 3.89
C LEU A 9 -4.62 17.06 4.26
N VAL A 10 -5.51 16.13 4.63
CA VAL A 10 -5.14 14.74 4.88
C VAL A 10 -4.97 14.00 3.54
N LEU A 11 -3.73 13.65 3.21
CA LEU A 11 -3.40 12.90 2.01
C LEU A 11 -3.13 11.42 2.38
N PRO A 12 -3.77 10.46 1.69
CA PRO A 12 -3.37 9.06 1.81
C PRO A 12 -2.01 8.85 1.18
N GLY A 13 -1.14 8.09 1.86
CA GLY A 13 0.18 7.75 1.36
C GLY A 13 1.35 8.00 2.31
N VAL A 14 1.15 8.45 3.56
CA VAL A 14 2.16 8.23 4.60
C VAL A 14 1.75 7.00 5.39
N TYR A 15 2.65 6.03 5.47
CA TYR A 15 2.51 4.90 6.38
C TYR A 15 3.69 4.85 7.31
N GLN A 16 3.43 4.65 8.60
CA GLN A 16 4.47 4.36 9.56
C GLN A 16 4.40 2.90 9.99
N PHE A 17 5.54 2.29 10.23
CA PHE A 17 5.59 0.93 10.71
C PHE A 17 6.80 0.65 11.57
N GLU A 18 6.59 -0.15 12.61
CA GLU A 18 7.62 -0.56 13.55
C GLU A 18 7.55 -2.07 13.73
N GLN A 19 8.70 -2.74 13.57
CA GLN A 19 8.77 -4.18 13.76
C GLN A 19 8.68 -4.49 15.25
N GLY A 20 7.63 -5.22 15.66
CA GLY A 20 7.38 -5.61 17.04
C GLY A 20 8.05 -6.92 17.44
N ALA A 21 8.15 -7.86 16.50
CA ALA A 21 8.68 -9.19 16.74
C ALA A 21 9.32 -9.79 15.48
N SER A 22 10.14 -10.83 15.67
CA SER A 22 10.53 -11.71 14.57
C SER A 22 9.32 -12.51 14.10
N ILE A 23 9.20 -12.69 12.78
CA ILE A 23 8.14 -13.46 12.12
C ILE A 23 8.66 -14.88 11.90
N ASN A 24 7.85 -15.90 12.19
CA ASN A 24 8.27 -17.29 11.95
C ASN A 24 8.27 -17.63 10.45
N ASP A 25 9.01 -18.68 10.08
CA ASP A 25 9.24 -19.05 8.68
C ASP A 25 7.94 -19.34 7.91
N GLU A 26 6.96 -19.99 8.55
CA GLU A 26 5.69 -20.33 7.92
C GLU A 26 4.88 -19.07 7.59
N GLN A 27 4.77 -18.14 8.55
CA GLN A 27 4.09 -16.86 8.34
C GLN A 27 4.78 -16.03 7.26
N TRP A 28 6.11 -15.94 7.34
CA TRP A 28 6.90 -15.19 6.37
C TRP A 28 6.76 -15.77 4.95
N PHE A 29 6.83 -17.09 4.81
CA PHE A 29 6.62 -17.77 3.54
C PHE A 29 5.25 -17.48 2.94
N ARG A 30 4.17 -17.60 3.74
CA ARG A 30 2.81 -17.30 3.28
C ARG A 30 2.64 -15.83 2.88
N PHE A 31 3.26 -14.93 3.63
CA PHE A 31 3.28 -13.50 3.31
C PHE A 31 3.99 -13.24 1.97
N ILE A 32 5.17 -13.81 1.78
CA ILE A 32 5.95 -13.69 0.53
C ILE A 32 5.13 -14.17 -0.67
N ASP A 33 4.48 -15.32 -0.56
CA ASP A 33 3.70 -15.89 -1.66
C ASP A 33 2.50 -15.01 -2.01
N ALA A 34 1.77 -14.52 -1.00
CA ALA A 34 0.67 -13.59 -1.22
C ALA A 34 1.14 -12.27 -1.88
N VAL A 35 2.28 -11.73 -1.48
CA VAL A 35 2.85 -10.52 -2.08
C VAL A 35 3.24 -10.74 -3.55
N LYS A 36 3.83 -11.91 -3.87
CA LYS A 36 4.17 -12.27 -5.26
C LYS A 36 2.92 -12.41 -6.13
N GLU A 37 1.87 -13.02 -5.61
CA GLU A 37 0.59 -13.16 -6.30
C GLU A 37 -0.04 -11.78 -6.56
N ALA A 38 -0.12 -10.93 -5.53
CA ALA A 38 -0.63 -9.57 -5.65
C ALA A 38 0.13 -8.75 -6.71
N PHE A 39 1.45 -8.88 -6.78
CA PHE A 39 2.29 -8.22 -7.79
C PHE A 39 1.83 -8.53 -9.22
N TRP A 40 1.50 -9.79 -9.50
CA TRP A 40 1.08 -10.20 -10.85
C TRP A 40 -0.34 -9.79 -11.20
N LEU A 41 -1.22 -9.73 -10.21
CA LEU A 41 -2.62 -9.34 -10.37
C LEU A 41 -2.78 -7.83 -10.60
N LEU A 42 -1.77 -7.01 -10.27
CA LEU A 42 -1.77 -5.59 -10.61
C LEU A 42 -1.43 -5.31 -12.09
N PRO A 43 -2.06 -4.28 -12.70
CA PRO A 43 -1.56 -3.64 -13.91
C PRO A 43 -0.11 -3.23 -13.78
N ALA A 44 0.68 -3.34 -14.87
CA ALA A 44 2.12 -3.12 -14.84
C ALA A 44 2.50 -1.72 -14.32
N GLN A 45 1.71 -0.68 -14.62
CA GLN A 45 1.97 0.70 -14.19
C GLN A 45 1.79 0.93 -12.69
N LEU A 46 1.04 0.07 -12.01
CA LEU A 46 0.80 0.14 -10.57
C LEU A 46 1.79 -0.72 -9.77
N ARG A 47 2.59 -1.55 -10.46
CA ARG A 47 3.64 -2.35 -9.84
C ARG A 47 4.77 -1.46 -9.35
N PRO A 48 5.50 -1.89 -8.30
CA PRO A 48 6.61 -1.14 -7.77
C PRO A 48 7.85 -1.16 -8.67
N TYR A 49 8.79 -0.29 -8.33
CA TYR A 49 10.06 -0.15 -9.04
C TYR A 49 11.22 -0.73 -8.24
N LYS A 50 12.26 -1.16 -8.96
CA LYS A 50 13.56 -1.47 -8.38
C LYS A 50 14.26 -0.21 -7.87
N GLN A 51 15.38 -0.42 -7.19
CA GLN A 51 16.31 0.66 -6.91
C GLN A 51 16.68 1.41 -8.19
N LEU A 52 16.86 2.73 -8.10
CA LEU A 52 17.14 3.64 -9.21
C LEU A 52 16.00 3.81 -10.24
N GLY A 53 14.79 3.29 -9.96
CA GLY A 53 13.59 3.61 -10.73
C GLY A 53 13.35 2.75 -11.97
N TYR A 54 14.03 1.62 -12.08
CA TYR A 54 13.79 0.63 -13.13
C TYR A 54 12.52 -0.17 -12.88
N ASP A 55 11.81 -0.51 -13.96
CA ASP A 55 10.63 -1.37 -13.89
C ASP A 55 10.96 -2.74 -13.28
N MET A 56 10.07 -3.23 -12.42
CA MET A 56 10.08 -4.63 -11.99
C MET A 56 9.28 -5.48 -12.97
N ASN A 57 9.95 -6.49 -13.53
CA ASN A 57 9.35 -7.43 -14.47
C ASN A 57 9.12 -8.80 -13.85
N ARG A 58 9.61 -9.05 -12.63
CA ARG A 58 9.43 -10.30 -11.90
C ARG A 58 9.13 -10.03 -10.44
N ALA A 59 8.21 -10.80 -9.86
CA ALA A 59 7.91 -10.68 -8.43
C ALA A 59 9.12 -11.03 -7.52
N SER A 60 10.07 -11.83 -8.01
CA SER A 60 11.31 -12.14 -7.27
C SER A 60 12.19 -10.92 -7.04
N GLU A 61 11.99 -9.83 -7.79
CA GLU A 61 12.76 -8.59 -7.68
C GLU A 61 12.31 -7.72 -6.49
N LEU A 62 11.22 -8.11 -5.81
CA LEU A 62 10.76 -7.51 -4.56
C LEU A 62 11.62 -7.89 -3.35
N PHE A 63 12.55 -8.84 -3.51
CA PHE A 63 13.32 -9.39 -2.40
C PHE A 63 14.81 -9.09 -2.59
N ASP A 64 15.45 -8.62 -1.53
CA ASP A 64 16.91 -8.46 -1.50
C ASP A 64 17.62 -9.79 -1.24
N GLU A 65 18.95 -9.75 -1.18
CA GLU A 65 19.79 -10.93 -0.94
C GLU A 65 19.54 -11.58 0.42
N GLU A 66 19.01 -10.83 1.39
CA GLU A 66 18.65 -11.31 2.73
C GLU A 66 17.21 -11.87 2.78
N GLY A 67 16.46 -11.80 1.67
CA GLY A 67 15.07 -12.22 1.59
C GLY A 67 14.09 -11.21 2.18
N SER A 68 14.53 -9.98 2.45
CA SER A 68 13.67 -8.88 2.91
C SER A 68 12.86 -8.32 1.73
N VAL A 69 11.61 -7.94 1.98
CA VAL A 69 10.79 -7.25 0.98
C VAL A 69 11.28 -5.82 0.85
N THR A 70 11.81 -5.46 -0.31
CA THR A 70 12.24 -4.11 -0.62
C THR A 70 11.82 -3.67 -2.01
N PHE A 71 11.19 -2.50 -2.08
CA PHE A 71 10.86 -1.89 -3.36
C PHE A 71 10.65 -0.38 -3.26
N ASN A 72 10.72 0.31 -4.40
CA ASN A 72 10.60 1.75 -4.51
C ASN A 72 9.33 2.16 -5.24
N HIS A 73 9.02 3.45 -5.15
CA HIS A 73 7.96 4.11 -5.91
C HIS A 73 8.52 5.36 -6.61
N LYS A 74 7.78 5.86 -7.61
CA LYS A 74 8.08 7.14 -8.25
C LYS A 74 7.07 8.19 -7.80
N ASP A 75 7.55 9.35 -7.41
CA ASP A 75 6.73 10.53 -7.18
C ASP A 75 6.77 11.45 -8.43
N GLY A 76 6.14 12.63 -8.33
CA GLY A 76 6.11 13.61 -9.42
C GLY A 76 7.49 14.22 -9.77
N GLU A 77 8.47 14.10 -8.88
CA GLU A 77 9.83 14.61 -9.03
C GLU A 77 10.81 13.52 -9.51
N GLY A 78 10.40 12.25 -9.48
CA GLY A 78 11.13 11.12 -10.06
C GLY A 78 11.26 9.93 -9.13
N TYR A 79 12.47 9.39 -9.03
CA TYR A 79 12.75 8.23 -8.18
C TYR A 79 12.80 8.63 -6.70
N CYS A 80 11.99 7.97 -5.87
CA CYS A 80 11.97 8.24 -4.43
C CYS A 80 13.04 7.42 -3.70
N LEU A 81 13.87 8.06 -2.87
CA LEU A 81 14.85 7.41 -1.97
C LEU A 81 14.21 6.82 -0.71
N ASN A 82 12.89 6.59 -0.73
CA ASN A 82 12.07 6.20 0.40
C ASN A 82 11.44 4.81 0.14
N PRO A 83 12.22 3.73 0.05
CA PRO A 83 11.71 2.39 -0.26
C PRO A 83 10.78 1.85 0.83
N LEU A 84 9.84 0.99 0.48
CA LEU A 84 9.29 0.07 1.48
C LEU A 84 10.36 -0.97 1.81
N TYR A 85 10.57 -1.25 3.09
CA TYR A 85 11.51 -2.27 3.56
C TYR A 85 10.90 -3.04 4.74
N LEU A 86 10.69 -4.35 4.56
CA LEU A 86 10.15 -5.26 5.57
C LEU A 86 11.03 -6.51 5.64
N ARG A 87 11.30 -7.00 6.84
CA ARG A 87 12.17 -8.16 7.07
C ARG A 87 11.51 -9.15 8.03
N GLN A 88 12.02 -10.37 8.02
CA GLN A 88 11.55 -11.43 8.89
C GLN A 88 12.05 -11.28 10.33
N THR A 89 13.36 -11.04 10.50
CA THR A 89 14.04 -11.12 11.80
C THR A 89 14.16 -9.75 12.46
N LEU A 90 13.81 -9.65 13.75
CA LEU A 90 14.06 -8.47 14.56
C LEU A 90 15.55 -8.41 14.94
N SER A 91 16.18 -7.25 14.77
CA SER A 91 17.57 -7.01 15.14
C SER A 91 17.76 -5.60 15.71
N ASP A 92 18.50 -5.52 16.82
CA ASP A 92 18.77 -4.31 17.61
C ASP A 92 19.71 -3.32 16.91
N ASN A 93 20.45 -3.77 15.88
CA ASN A 93 21.53 -3.00 15.27
C ASN A 93 21.11 -2.13 14.08
N PHE A 94 19.81 -2.10 13.74
CA PHE A 94 19.33 -1.44 12.55
C PHE A 94 18.43 -0.25 12.88
N ARG A 95 18.69 0.90 12.23
CA ARG A 95 17.75 2.03 12.28
C ARG A 95 16.46 1.59 11.62
N THR A 96 15.41 1.40 12.42
CA THR A 96 14.08 1.08 11.94
C THR A 96 13.71 2.08 10.85
N TYR A 97 13.53 1.58 9.63
CA TYR A 97 12.90 2.37 8.60
C TYR A 97 11.41 2.43 8.94
N ARG A 98 10.96 3.61 9.39
CA ARG A 98 9.67 3.77 10.08
C ARG A 98 8.59 4.39 9.23
N LYS A 99 8.90 4.81 8.00
CA LYS A 99 7.99 5.65 7.23
C LYS A 99 8.16 5.43 5.75
N VAL A 100 7.07 5.19 5.04
CA VAL A 100 7.03 5.26 3.57
C VAL A 100 6.02 6.33 3.17
N GLU A 101 6.39 7.14 2.17
CA GLU A 101 5.63 8.28 1.66
C GLU A 101 5.32 8.07 0.17
N SER A 102 4.23 7.38 -0.13
CA SER A 102 3.78 7.09 -1.50
C SER A 102 2.59 7.97 -1.93
N HIS A 103 2.42 9.15 -1.34
CA HIS A 103 1.32 10.04 -1.71
C HIS A 103 1.21 10.22 -3.22
N ARG A 104 0.03 9.94 -3.77
CA ARG A 104 -0.29 10.09 -5.21
C ARG A 104 0.62 9.30 -6.17
N CYS A 105 1.50 8.46 -5.64
CA CYS A 105 2.33 7.56 -6.42
C CYS A 105 1.46 6.39 -6.91
N ARG A 106 1.65 5.97 -8.16
CA ARG A 106 0.92 4.83 -8.74
C ARG A 106 1.06 3.52 -7.93
N GLN A 107 2.18 3.42 -7.22
CA GLN A 107 2.57 2.28 -6.40
C GLN A 107 1.92 2.26 -5.01
N ASP A 108 1.23 3.33 -4.62
CA ASP A 108 0.64 3.45 -3.28
C ASP A 108 -0.32 2.31 -2.95
N LEU A 109 -1.14 1.90 -3.93
CA LEU A 109 -2.03 0.76 -3.76
C LEU A 109 -1.24 -0.52 -3.43
N PHE A 110 -0.11 -0.77 -4.10
CA PHE A 110 0.72 -1.93 -3.82
C PHE A 110 1.35 -1.85 -2.43
N VAL A 111 1.81 -0.67 -2.00
CA VAL A 111 2.28 -0.43 -0.62
C VAL A 111 1.20 -0.82 0.38
N ARG A 112 -0.04 -0.34 0.20
CA ARG A 112 -1.16 -0.68 1.08
C ARG A 112 -1.48 -2.16 1.08
N ILE A 113 -1.49 -2.82 -0.08
CA ILE A 113 -1.72 -4.26 -0.19
C ILE A 113 -0.68 -5.03 0.63
N VAL A 114 0.61 -4.71 0.46
CA VAL A 114 1.70 -5.36 1.21
C VAL A 114 1.55 -5.15 2.71
N LEU A 115 1.21 -3.93 3.16
CA LEU A 115 1.03 -3.63 4.58
C LEU A 115 -0.20 -4.33 5.18
N VAL A 116 -1.31 -4.42 4.44
CA VAL A 116 -2.48 -5.19 4.87
C VAL A 116 -2.17 -6.68 4.94
N LEU A 117 -1.44 -7.23 3.96
CA LEU A 117 -0.99 -8.64 3.99
C LEU A 117 -0.07 -8.90 5.19
N MET A 118 0.90 -8.01 5.44
CA MET A 118 1.80 -8.10 6.59
C MET A 118 1.01 -8.16 7.90
N HIS A 119 0.06 -7.24 8.10
CA HIS A 119 -0.77 -7.19 9.30
C HIS A 119 -1.56 -8.49 9.54
N ASN A 120 -2.05 -9.13 8.47
CA ASN A 120 -2.95 -10.29 8.59
C ASN A 120 -2.22 -11.63 8.62
N LEU A 121 -1.13 -11.77 7.86
CA LEU A 121 -0.38 -13.03 7.73
C LEU A 121 0.75 -13.15 8.76
N CYS A 122 1.26 -12.01 9.23
CA CYS A 122 2.34 -11.92 10.21
C CYS A 122 1.89 -11.08 11.42
N PRO A 123 0.86 -11.54 12.17
CA PRO A 123 0.35 -10.79 13.32
C PRO A 123 1.48 -10.51 14.31
N GLU A 124 1.46 -9.32 14.93
CA GLU A 124 2.48 -8.84 15.89
C GLU A 124 3.88 -8.60 15.31
N GLY A 125 4.12 -8.98 14.05
CA GLY A 125 5.39 -8.74 13.36
C GLY A 125 5.65 -7.24 13.17
N TYR A 126 4.63 -6.49 12.72
CA TYR A 126 4.69 -5.05 12.53
C TYR A 126 3.46 -4.32 13.10
N TYR A 127 3.70 -3.22 13.79
CA TYR A 127 2.69 -2.21 14.12
C TYR A 127 2.66 -1.19 12.98
N ILE A 128 1.50 -0.97 12.36
CA ILE A 128 1.36 -0.17 11.14
C ILE A 128 0.32 0.91 11.35
N THR A 129 0.64 2.15 10.96
CA THR A 129 -0.28 3.29 10.97
C THR A 129 -0.26 4.06 9.64
N SER A 130 -1.29 4.85 9.39
CA SER A 130 -1.47 5.65 8.17
C SER A 130 -1.83 7.09 8.49
N SER A 131 -1.41 8.03 7.64
CA SER A 131 -1.97 9.39 7.63
C SER A 131 -3.47 9.42 7.32
N CYS A 132 -4.00 8.38 6.66
CA CYS A 132 -5.40 8.25 6.29
C CYS A 132 -5.87 6.80 6.45
N PRO A 133 -6.32 6.37 7.65
CA PRO A 133 -6.77 5.00 7.90
C PRO A 133 -7.88 4.51 6.96
N GLN A 134 -8.71 5.42 6.44
CA GLN A 134 -9.76 5.10 5.46
C GLN A 134 -9.20 4.44 4.18
N SER A 135 -7.97 4.78 3.80
CA SER A 135 -7.30 4.24 2.61
C SER A 135 -7.06 2.72 2.69
N TRP A 136 -7.06 2.13 3.88
CA TRP A 136 -6.96 0.68 4.08
C TRP A 136 -8.14 -0.06 3.43
N HIS A 137 -9.33 0.56 3.43
CA HIS A 137 -10.54 -0.07 2.91
C HIS A 137 -10.35 -0.55 1.48
N PHE A 138 -9.84 0.31 0.59
CA PHE A 138 -9.70 -0.05 -0.81
C PHE A 138 -8.71 -1.21 -1.02
N ALA A 139 -7.60 -1.26 -0.28
CA ALA A 139 -6.66 -2.37 -0.35
C ALA A 139 -7.27 -3.70 0.14
N GLN A 140 -8.06 -3.68 1.22
CA GLN A 140 -8.78 -4.88 1.70
C GLN A 140 -9.78 -5.38 0.66
N ARG A 141 -10.51 -4.46 0.00
CA ARG A 141 -11.48 -4.78 -1.03
C ARG A 141 -10.81 -5.32 -2.29
N TRP A 142 -9.65 -4.77 -2.64
CA TRP A 142 -8.81 -5.28 -3.73
C TRP A 142 -8.33 -6.71 -3.46
N LEU A 143 -7.85 -6.99 -2.24
CA LEU A 143 -7.43 -8.34 -1.82
C LEU A 143 -8.58 -9.34 -1.85
N ALA A 144 -9.76 -8.96 -1.35
CA ALA A 144 -10.94 -9.81 -1.42
C ALA A 144 -11.37 -10.08 -2.87
N TRP A 145 -11.32 -9.05 -3.73
CA TRP A 145 -11.72 -9.16 -5.14
C TRP A 145 -10.78 -10.05 -5.97
N ASN A 146 -9.46 -9.93 -5.75
CA ASN A 146 -8.45 -10.56 -6.60
C ASN A 146 -7.91 -11.88 -6.07
N MET A 147 -7.93 -12.07 -4.75
CA MET A 147 -7.26 -13.19 -4.08
C MET A 147 -8.19 -13.94 -3.12
N ASP A 148 -9.49 -13.59 -3.06
CA ASP A 148 -10.47 -14.15 -2.11
C ASP A 148 -10.02 -14.04 -0.63
N MET A 149 -9.27 -12.98 -0.31
CA MET A 149 -8.71 -12.75 1.02
C MET A 149 -9.53 -11.74 1.82
N PHE A 150 -10.22 -12.21 2.87
CA PHE A 150 -10.94 -11.36 3.81
C PHE A 150 -10.02 -10.87 4.93
N THR A 151 -9.37 -9.74 4.68
CA THR A 151 -8.38 -9.14 5.60
C THR A 151 -8.98 -8.11 6.57
N ARG A 152 -8.32 -7.89 7.71
CA ARG A 152 -8.54 -6.77 8.62
C ARG A 152 -7.62 -5.59 8.29
N ALA A 153 -8.09 -4.37 8.53
CA ALA A 153 -7.26 -3.18 8.38
C ALA A 153 -6.27 -3.07 9.56
N PRO A 154 -5.04 -2.59 9.34
CA PRO A 154 -4.08 -2.35 10.42
C PRO A 154 -4.58 -1.37 11.49
N GLU A 155 -5.44 -0.44 11.09
CA GLU A 155 -6.08 0.54 11.96
C GLU A 155 -7.59 0.54 11.79
N LYS A 156 -8.28 1.04 12.81
CA LYS A 156 -9.75 1.18 12.77
C LYS A 156 -10.15 2.20 11.71
N ILE A 157 -10.95 1.75 10.75
CA ILE A 157 -11.61 2.62 9.77
C ILE A 157 -12.86 3.22 10.44
N PRO A 158 -13.09 4.55 10.36
CA PRO A 158 -14.32 5.17 10.83
C PRO A 158 -15.55 4.54 10.19
N ALA A 159 -16.58 4.23 11.01
CA ALA A 159 -17.81 3.61 10.51
C ALA A 159 -18.60 4.51 9.54
N SER A 160 -18.34 5.82 9.57
CA SER A 160 -18.91 6.80 8.64
C SER A 160 -18.29 6.72 7.24
N PHE A 161 -17.12 6.10 7.08
CA PHE A 161 -16.46 5.99 5.78
C PHE A 161 -17.16 4.98 4.90
N VAL A 162 -17.66 5.44 3.75
CA VAL A 162 -18.37 4.61 2.78
C VAL A 162 -17.88 4.92 1.38
N ILE A 163 -17.43 3.90 0.65
CA ILE A 163 -17.19 4.01 -0.79
C ILE A 163 -18.47 3.60 -1.51
N PRO A 164 -19.07 4.46 -2.35
CA PRO A 164 -20.23 4.07 -3.15
C PRO A 164 -19.91 2.84 -4.01
N GLY A 165 -20.78 1.83 -4.02
CA GLY A 165 -20.47 0.53 -4.64
C GLY A 165 -20.10 0.59 -6.13
N ALA A 166 -20.71 1.50 -6.90
CA ALA A 166 -20.34 1.71 -8.31
C ALA A 166 -18.92 2.30 -8.46
N ILE A 167 -18.52 3.20 -7.55
CA ILE A 167 -17.18 3.76 -7.49
C ILE A 167 -16.18 2.68 -7.07
N GLU A 168 -16.46 1.95 -5.99
CA GLU A 168 -15.62 0.83 -5.55
C GLU A 168 -15.39 -0.17 -6.69
N HIS A 169 -16.46 -0.60 -7.36
CA HIS A 169 -16.38 -1.55 -8.47
C HIS A 169 -15.52 -1.01 -9.62
N LEU A 170 -15.69 0.26 -10.01
CA LEU A 170 -14.88 0.88 -11.05
C LEU A 170 -13.39 0.89 -10.67
N LEU A 171 -13.08 1.30 -9.45
CA LEU A 171 -11.71 1.33 -8.94
C LEU A 171 -11.11 -0.09 -8.98
N LEU A 172 -11.82 -1.09 -8.48
CA LEU A 172 -11.39 -2.50 -8.51
C LEU A 172 -11.15 -2.97 -9.94
N VAL A 173 -12.08 -2.75 -10.87
CA VAL A 173 -11.92 -3.17 -12.27
C VAL A 173 -10.71 -2.52 -12.93
N LYS A 174 -10.41 -1.26 -12.61
CA LYS A 174 -9.27 -0.52 -13.20
C LYS A 174 -7.93 -0.91 -12.61
N THR A 175 -7.88 -1.25 -11.33
CA THR A 175 -6.65 -1.62 -10.64
C THR A 175 -6.40 -3.13 -10.61
N SER A 176 -7.22 -3.95 -11.29
CA SER A 176 -7.16 -5.42 -11.23
C SER A 176 -7.04 -6.06 -12.60
N GLY A 177 -6.06 -6.95 -12.76
CA GLY A 177 -5.94 -7.87 -13.88
C GLY A 177 -4.55 -7.83 -14.54
N PRO A 178 -3.89 -8.99 -14.71
CA PRO A 178 -2.62 -9.06 -15.44
C PRO A 178 -2.83 -8.61 -16.89
N GLY A 179 -1.99 -7.70 -17.37
CA GLY A 179 -2.01 -7.21 -18.76
C GLY A 179 -2.90 -6.00 -19.02
N LYS A 180 -3.73 -5.57 -18.05
CA LYS A 180 -4.38 -4.25 -18.16
C LYS A 180 -3.34 -3.13 -18.08
N GLN A 181 -3.64 -2.06 -18.79
CA GLN A 181 -2.86 -0.82 -18.75
C GLN A 181 -3.71 0.22 -18.02
N VAL A 182 -3.07 0.99 -17.14
CA VAL A 182 -3.68 2.17 -16.51
C VAL A 182 -2.98 3.40 -17.06
N THR A 183 -3.71 4.26 -17.76
CA THR A 183 -3.14 5.50 -18.30
C THR A 183 -2.85 6.51 -17.19
N THR A 184 -2.12 7.58 -17.53
CA THR A 184 -1.87 8.67 -16.58
C THR A 184 -3.16 9.34 -16.13
N GLU A 185 -4.05 9.62 -17.07
CA GLU A 185 -5.35 10.27 -16.81
C GLU A 185 -6.26 9.38 -15.95
N GLU A 186 -6.27 8.08 -16.22
CA GLU A 186 -7.01 7.12 -15.40
C GLU A 186 -6.47 7.05 -13.97
N TRP A 187 -5.14 7.06 -13.81
CA TRP A 187 -4.53 7.11 -12.49
C TRP A 187 -4.86 8.40 -11.74
N GLU A 188 -4.78 9.56 -12.41
CA GLU A 188 -5.13 10.85 -11.81
C GLU A 188 -6.60 10.88 -11.36
N ALA A 189 -7.51 10.30 -12.15
CA ALA A 189 -8.91 10.17 -11.78
C ALA A 189 -9.09 9.25 -10.56
N ILE A 190 -8.43 8.08 -10.53
CA ILE A 190 -8.44 7.14 -9.40
C ILE A 190 -7.93 7.83 -8.13
N SER A 191 -6.75 8.45 -8.21
CA SER A 191 -6.14 9.14 -7.07
C SER A 191 -6.98 10.34 -6.61
N GLY A 192 -7.61 11.07 -7.53
CA GLY A 192 -8.53 12.16 -7.22
C GLY A 192 -9.78 11.69 -6.48
N ILE A 193 -10.36 10.55 -6.90
CA ILE A 193 -11.50 9.93 -6.21
C ILE A 193 -11.11 9.48 -4.80
N GLU A 194 -10.00 8.76 -4.65
CA GLU A 194 -9.53 8.33 -3.32
C GLU A 194 -9.25 9.51 -2.41
N PHE A 195 -8.64 10.57 -2.95
CA PHE A 195 -8.42 11.81 -2.21
C PHE A 195 -9.74 12.47 -1.78
N TRP A 196 -10.71 12.60 -2.68
CA TRP A 196 -12.02 13.17 -2.36
C TRP A 196 -12.74 12.35 -1.28
N LEU A 197 -12.72 11.02 -1.37
CA LEU A 197 -13.27 10.13 -0.35
C LEU A 197 -12.58 10.31 1.00
N ALA A 198 -11.25 10.46 1.03
CA ALA A 198 -10.52 10.73 2.27
C ALA A 198 -10.93 12.06 2.92
N GLN A 199 -11.20 13.10 2.11
CA GLN A 199 -11.59 14.42 2.62
C GLN A 199 -13.02 14.46 3.18
N GLN A 200 -13.96 13.73 2.57
CA GLN A 200 -15.38 13.72 2.99
C GLN A 200 -15.59 13.14 4.41
N HIS A 201 -14.62 12.38 4.92
CA HIS A 201 -14.76 11.60 6.15
C HIS A 201 -13.73 11.96 7.24
N ASN A 202 -13.08 13.12 7.11
CA ASN A 202 -12.28 13.76 8.15
C ASN A 202 -12.96 14.98 8.79
N SER A 203 -14.20 15.29 8.37
CA SER A 203 -15.06 16.35 8.93
C SER A 203 -16.03 15.85 9.99
#